data_AF-A0A504LMS8-F1
#
_entry.id   AF-A0A504LMS8-F1
#
_cell.length_a   1.000
_cell.length_b   1.000
_cell.length_c   1.000
_cell.angle_alpha   90.00
_cell.angle_beta   90.00
_cell.angle_gamma   90.00
#
_symmetry.space_group_name_H-M   'P 1'
#
loop_
_entity.id
_entity.type
_entity.pdbx_description
1 polymer ?
#
loop_
_entity_poly.entity_id
_entity_poly.type
_entity_poly.pdbx_seq_one_letter_code
_entity_poly.pdbx_strand_id
1 'polypeptide(L)'
;MNTRLWCLPVLIATWMATISIATAQDFKAPKGEHWVAVASTEEINNAIGIARYFGRDARAVRTRNGWFAVVLEPRRGTIQEIRKGQAWPQLPGDAFLADGKFITEIVWAPRDAVLAQTTLTSERPAVVTSGHLTVVAQRRMDHDGWTAHLIGQIDGRQVFDLSHTFETAADYPSTLQLVHLNKDNEFPDVVFDASTGGAHCCVQTMAITPDLTGHWAVVDLEMLDAAGPGFEDVDGDGVAEIVHGDNGFLYLFAPYVESFQPILIKKLIGSSLRDVSMETGSRPRLIQDTRGLEFMAKLDSSLWNKNGFLAAWVADKVRIDEGADAWNKMLQAYQRDTDFGVSKCELDEPITKCPLDKQRMLPFPEGLSQHLQEAAYTHAHVENTPAPAPGIAPSTPSPPQGGETAATGTSGTGFFVSGDQLLTNAHVVKGCDDVDTSIGGIRSPGKVMARDSINDLAVVKVASAGAAVAQLRGGARLGEDIAVFGFPLRGILASSGNFTRGTITAMAGLGDDSRYFQISAPVQPGNSGGPLVDRNGNVVGIVVSKIDALKLASITDDIAQNVNFAVKASIVESFLQASGVQFSSDPVHQELAPEDLAAKAQSISVPIECRPPIQ
;
A
#
# COMPACT_ATOMS: atom_id res chain seq x y z
N MET A 1 -85.47 2.75 21.06
CA MET A 1 -84.79 1.43 21.16
C MET A 1 -84.16 1.17 19.81
N ASN A 2 -82.90 1.60 19.61
CA ASN A 2 -81.65 0.80 19.64
C ASN A 2 -81.64 -0.27 18.54
N THR A 3 -80.66 -0.42 17.64
CA THR A 3 -79.27 0.08 17.57
C THR A 3 -78.77 -0.18 16.14
N ARG A 4 -77.92 0.70 15.60
CA ARG A 4 -77.23 0.56 14.30
C ARG A 4 -76.17 -0.56 14.39
N LEU A 5 -76.14 -1.48 13.44
CA LEU A 5 -74.98 -2.34 13.16
C LEU A 5 -74.29 -1.83 11.89
N TRP A 6 -73.00 -1.54 11.99
CA TRP A 6 -72.12 -1.18 10.89
C TRP A 6 -71.59 -2.47 10.23
N CYS A 7 -71.73 -2.58 8.91
CA CYS A 7 -70.92 -3.48 8.09
C CYS A 7 -69.70 -2.71 7.59
N LEU A 8 -68.50 -3.11 8.01
CA LEU A 8 -67.23 -2.72 7.38
C LEU A 8 -66.77 -3.87 6.48
N PRO A 9 -66.45 -3.63 5.20
CA PRO A 9 -65.74 -4.60 4.38
C PRO A 9 -64.24 -4.56 4.74
N VAL A 10 -63.65 -5.74 4.89
CA VAL A 10 -62.21 -5.94 5.02
C VAL A 10 -61.55 -5.57 3.69
N LEU A 11 -60.86 -4.44 3.65
CA LEU A 11 -59.97 -4.06 2.56
C LEU A 11 -58.64 -4.82 2.73
N ILE A 12 -58.44 -5.85 1.92
CA ILE A 12 -57.12 -6.45 1.70
C ILE A 12 -56.31 -5.42 0.89
N ALA A 13 -55.42 -4.70 1.56
CA ALA A 13 -54.46 -3.82 0.90
C ALA A 13 -53.31 -4.66 0.33
N THR A 14 -53.42 -5.07 -0.92
CA THR A 14 -52.27 -5.50 -1.73
C THR A 14 -51.32 -4.31 -1.89
N TRP A 15 -50.18 -4.36 -1.21
CA TRP A 15 -49.05 -3.46 -1.45
C TRP A 15 -48.43 -3.83 -2.80
N MET A 16 -48.89 -3.20 -3.88
CA MET A 16 -48.09 -3.11 -5.10
C MET A 16 -47.04 -2.03 -4.86
N ALA A 17 -45.78 -2.44 -4.69
CA ALA A 17 -44.65 -1.54 -4.77
C ALA A 17 -44.61 -0.96 -6.19
N THR A 18 -45.02 0.28 -6.35
CA THR A 18 -44.83 1.04 -7.59
C THR A 18 -43.35 1.35 -7.72
N ILE A 19 -42.64 0.64 -8.61
CA ILE A 19 -41.31 1.02 -9.05
C ILE A 19 -41.47 2.35 -9.80
N SER A 20 -41.13 3.45 -9.14
CA SER A 20 -41.10 4.77 -9.77
C SER A 20 -39.90 4.81 -10.72
N ILE A 21 -40.16 4.80 -12.02
CA ILE A 21 -39.11 4.97 -13.04
C ILE A 21 -38.64 6.43 -12.92
N ALA A 22 -37.42 6.64 -12.42
CA ALA A 22 -36.82 7.96 -12.33
C ALA A 22 -36.85 8.64 -13.70
N THR A 23 -37.32 9.88 -13.75
CA THR A 23 -37.35 10.69 -14.97
C THR A 23 -36.01 11.43 -15.12
N ALA A 24 -35.65 11.83 -16.35
CA ALA A 24 -34.41 12.59 -16.60
C ALA A 24 -34.33 13.95 -15.84
N GLN A 25 -35.41 14.37 -15.19
CA GLN A 25 -35.47 15.56 -14.34
C GLN A 25 -34.86 15.32 -12.95
N ASP A 26 -34.75 14.06 -12.54
CA ASP A 26 -34.31 13.64 -11.20
C ASP A 26 -32.79 13.69 -11.00
N PHE A 27 -32.02 13.69 -12.10
CA PHE A 27 -30.55 13.68 -12.06
C PHE A 27 -29.89 15.01 -12.43
N LYS A 28 -30.69 16.08 -12.54
CA LYS A 28 -30.15 17.41 -12.85
C LYS A 28 -29.26 17.89 -11.71
N ALA A 29 -28.02 18.27 -12.03
CA ALA A 29 -27.11 18.81 -11.02
C ALA A 29 -27.69 20.07 -10.34
N PRO A 30 -27.36 20.31 -9.05
CA PRO A 30 -27.74 21.53 -8.35
C PRO A 30 -27.28 22.79 -9.11
N LYS A 31 -27.98 23.92 -8.87
CA LYS A 31 -27.67 25.16 -9.59
C LYS A 31 -26.24 25.62 -9.30
N GLY A 32 -25.43 25.75 -10.35
CA GLY A 32 -24.02 26.15 -10.25
C GLY A 32 -23.05 24.99 -10.00
N GLU A 33 -23.56 23.75 -9.99
CA GLU A 33 -22.80 22.52 -9.85
C GLU A 33 -22.96 21.65 -11.10
N HIS A 34 -21.99 20.76 -11.30
CA HIS A 34 -21.90 19.89 -12.45
C HIS A 34 -21.47 18.49 -12.01
N TRP A 35 -22.12 17.46 -12.56
CA TRP A 35 -21.55 16.11 -12.50
C TRP A 35 -20.20 16.11 -13.21
N VAL A 36 -19.24 15.34 -12.71
CA VAL A 36 -17.95 15.15 -13.37
C VAL A 36 -17.93 13.75 -13.97
N ALA A 37 -18.09 13.66 -15.29
CA ALA A 37 -17.99 12.37 -15.99
C ALA A 37 -16.51 12.01 -16.19
N VAL A 38 -16.11 10.83 -15.72
CA VAL A 38 -14.72 10.37 -15.71
C VAL A 38 -14.47 9.13 -16.57
N ALA A 39 -15.51 8.37 -16.89
CA ALA A 39 -15.39 7.25 -17.81
C ALA A 39 -16.72 6.89 -18.46
N SER A 40 -16.66 6.13 -19.55
CA SER A 40 -17.82 5.45 -20.14
C SER A 40 -17.42 4.10 -20.71
N THR A 41 -18.35 3.15 -20.72
CA THR A 41 -18.14 1.76 -21.11
C THR A 41 -19.47 1.09 -21.43
N GLU A 42 -19.47 0.06 -22.27
CA GLU A 42 -20.66 -0.75 -22.57
C GLU A 42 -20.93 -1.79 -21.46
N GLU A 43 -19.91 -2.14 -20.68
CA GLU A 43 -19.98 -3.16 -19.63
C GLU A 43 -20.20 -2.58 -18.24
N ILE A 44 -21.21 -3.09 -17.52
CA ILE A 44 -21.58 -2.61 -16.19
C ILE A 44 -20.48 -2.83 -15.15
N ASN A 45 -19.83 -4.00 -15.14
CA ASN A 45 -18.77 -4.31 -14.16
C ASN A 45 -17.54 -3.41 -14.35
N ASN A 46 -17.25 -3.02 -15.60
CA ASN A 46 -16.20 -2.03 -15.86
C ASN A 46 -16.58 -0.68 -15.26
N ALA A 47 -17.83 -0.23 -15.44
CA ALA A 47 -18.28 1.04 -14.87
C ALA A 47 -18.24 1.03 -13.34
N ILE A 48 -18.70 -0.07 -12.71
CA ILE A 48 -18.67 -0.23 -11.25
C ILE A 48 -17.23 -0.27 -10.75
N GLY A 49 -16.33 -1.03 -11.40
CA GLY A 49 -14.92 -1.09 -11.02
C GLY A 49 -14.22 0.27 -11.07
N ILE A 50 -14.45 1.03 -12.14
CA ILE A 50 -13.95 2.40 -12.26
C ILE A 50 -14.57 3.30 -11.18
N ALA A 51 -15.86 3.16 -10.88
CA ALA A 51 -16.49 3.93 -9.81
C ALA A 51 -15.89 3.61 -8.43
N ARG A 52 -15.60 2.34 -8.13
CA ARG A 52 -14.92 1.92 -6.90
C ARG A 52 -13.53 2.56 -6.75
N TYR A 53 -12.76 2.66 -7.83
CA TYR A 53 -11.47 3.38 -7.82
C TYR A 53 -11.61 4.84 -7.34
N PHE A 54 -12.72 5.52 -7.68
CA PHE A 54 -13.02 6.87 -7.23
C PHE A 54 -13.71 6.95 -5.85
N GLY A 55 -14.02 5.81 -5.23
CA GLY A 55 -14.51 5.71 -3.86
C GLY A 55 -15.94 6.24 -3.65
N ARG A 56 -16.20 6.80 -2.44
CA ARG A 56 -17.54 7.19 -1.97
C ARG A 56 -18.21 8.29 -2.83
N ASP A 57 -17.41 9.06 -3.57
CA ASP A 57 -17.87 10.18 -4.40
C ASP A 57 -18.39 9.75 -5.78
N ALA A 58 -18.22 8.48 -6.17
CA ALA A 58 -18.53 8.05 -7.53
C ALA A 58 -19.80 7.22 -7.62
N ARG A 59 -20.43 7.27 -8.80
CA ARG A 59 -21.60 6.46 -9.18
C ARG A 59 -21.35 5.86 -10.55
N ALA A 60 -21.79 4.61 -10.74
CA ALA A 60 -21.97 4.07 -12.08
C ALA A 60 -23.42 4.30 -12.50
N VAL A 61 -23.61 4.87 -13.68
CA VAL A 61 -24.92 5.30 -14.17
C VAL A 61 -25.21 4.75 -15.54
N ARG A 62 -26.45 4.37 -15.82
CA ARG A 62 -26.92 4.07 -17.16
C ARG A 62 -27.25 5.36 -17.89
N THR A 63 -26.89 5.43 -19.16
CA THR A 63 -27.09 6.60 -20.01
C THR A 63 -28.17 6.36 -21.06
N ARG A 64 -28.75 7.43 -21.61
CA ARG A 64 -29.86 7.33 -22.60
C ARG A 64 -29.54 6.52 -23.86
N ASN A 65 -28.27 6.43 -24.25
CA ASN A 65 -27.80 5.64 -25.39
C ASN A 65 -27.49 4.17 -25.03
N GLY A 66 -27.83 3.73 -23.81
CA GLY A 66 -27.66 2.35 -23.36
C GLY A 66 -26.29 2.03 -22.76
N TRP A 67 -25.32 2.94 -22.86
CA TRP A 67 -24.00 2.81 -22.24
C TRP A 67 -24.05 3.01 -20.72
N PHE A 68 -22.93 2.69 -20.06
CA PHE A 68 -22.68 3.07 -18.69
C PHE A 68 -21.65 4.20 -18.64
N ALA A 69 -21.85 5.15 -17.73
CA ALA A 69 -20.87 6.18 -17.42
C ALA A 69 -20.49 6.11 -15.94
N VAL A 70 -19.31 6.62 -15.61
CA VAL A 70 -18.90 6.89 -14.24
C VAL A 70 -18.89 8.38 -14.01
N VAL A 71 -19.61 8.80 -12.98
CA VAL A 71 -19.76 10.21 -12.61
C VAL A 71 -19.39 10.40 -11.15
N LEU A 72 -18.72 11.51 -10.84
CA LEU A 72 -18.50 11.95 -9.46
C LEU A 72 -19.63 12.89 -9.04
N GLU A 73 -19.91 12.93 -7.72
CA GLU A 73 -20.88 13.83 -7.09
C GLU A 73 -20.75 15.27 -7.63
N PRO A 74 -21.86 16.03 -7.76
CA PRO A 74 -21.83 17.36 -8.35
C PRO A 74 -20.84 18.31 -7.67
N ARG A 75 -20.05 19.04 -8.49
CA ARG A 75 -19.04 20.00 -8.01
C ARG A 75 -19.19 21.37 -8.66
N ARG A 76 -18.77 22.41 -7.94
CA ARG A 76 -18.73 23.78 -8.45
C ARG A 76 -17.42 24.06 -9.18
N GLY A 77 -17.48 24.99 -10.13
CA GLY A 77 -16.32 25.49 -10.86
C GLY A 77 -16.08 24.80 -12.20
N THR A 78 -14.98 25.17 -12.82
CA THR A 78 -14.49 24.63 -14.09
C THR A 78 -13.79 23.29 -13.89
N ILE A 79 -13.68 22.48 -14.95
CA ILE A 79 -12.97 21.19 -14.88
C ILE A 79 -11.50 21.36 -14.47
N GLN A 80 -10.85 22.47 -14.83
CA GLN A 80 -9.47 22.76 -14.44
C GLN A 80 -9.35 23.08 -12.94
N GLU A 81 -10.30 23.80 -12.36
CA GLU A 81 -10.34 24.08 -10.91
C GLU A 81 -10.58 22.80 -10.11
N ILE A 82 -11.52 21.97 -10.56
CA ILE A 82 -11.81 20.68 -9.93
C ILE A 82 -10.57 19.77 -10.00
N ARG A 83 -9.90 19.70 -11.17
CA ARG A 83 -8.67 18.91 -11.34
C ARG A 83 -7.54 19.38 -10.43
N LYS A 84 -7.38 20.69 -10.22
CA LYS A 84 -6.38 21.23 -9.28
C LYS A 84 -6.70 20.89 -7.82
N GLY A 85 -7.98 20.82 -7.46
CA GLY A 85 -8.43 20.49 -6.10
C GLY A 85 -8.44 18.99 -5.78
N GLN A 86 -8.33 18.13 -6.80
CA GLN A 86 -8.36 16.67 -6.65
C GLN A 86 -7.01 16.07 -7.03
N ALA A 87 -6.12 15.93 -6.04
CA ALA A 87 -4.79 15.35 -6.22
C ALA A 87 -4.85 13.82 -6.44
N TRP A 88 -5.79 13.13 -5.76
CA TRP A 88 -5.99 11.69 -5.86
C TRP A 88 -7.45 11.31 -5.58
N PRO A 89 -8.05 10.37 -6.32
CA PRO A 89 -7.55 9.80 -7.56
C PRO A 89 -7.51 10.84 -8.69
N GLN A 90 -6.52 10.75 -9.59
CA GLN A 90 -6.36 11.74 -10.65
C GLN A 90 -7.53 11.70 -11.63
N LEU A 91 -8.02 12.87 -12.03
CA LEU A 91 -9.06 12.95 -13.07
C LEU A 91 -8.46 12.65 -14.45
N PRO A 92 -9.11 11.79 -15.25
CA PRO A 92 -8.70 11.53 -16.63
C PRO A 92 -8.60 12.81 -17.46
N GLY A 93 -7.70 12.81 -18.45
CA GLY A 93 -7.49 13.96 -19.33
C GLY A 93 -8.76 14.39 -20.07
N ASP A 94 -9.59 13.42 -20.41
CA ASP A 94 -10.87 13.51 -21.12
C ASP A 94 -12.10 13.64 -20.19
N ALA A 95 -11.91 13.78 -18.87
CA ALA A 95 -13.00 14.05 -17.95
C ALA A 95 -13.70 15.38 -18.29
N PHE A 96 -15.03 15.42 -18.19
CA PHE A 96 -15.82 16.59 -18.57
C PHE A 96 -17.01 16.85 -17.63
N LEU A 97 -17.48 18.11 -17.63
CA LEU A 97 -18.63 18.53 -16.84
C LEU A 97 -19.93 18.19 -17.56
N ALA A 98 -20.88 17.64 -16.83
CA ALA A 98 -22.17 17.27 -17.36
C ALA A 98 -23.32 17.80 -16.49
N ASP A 99 -24.45 18.10 -17.12
CA ASP A 99 -25.66 18.61 -16.44
C ASP A 99 -26.56 17.51 -15.86
N GLY A 100 -26.16 16.25 -16.04
CA GLY A 100 -26.85 15.06 -15.57
C GLY A 100 -28.02 14.59 -16.43
N LYS A 101 -28.41 15.33 -17.48
CA LYS A 101 -29.58 14.95 -18.30
C LYS A 101 -29.41 13.61 -19.01
N PHE A 102 -28.17 13.22 -19.32
CA PHE A 102 -27.87 11.98 -20.02
C PHE A 102 -28.07 10.73 -19.14
N ILE A 103 -28.21 10.90 -17.82
CA ILE A 103 -28.40 9.83 -16.84
C ILE A 103 -29.87 9.37 -16.85
N THR A 104 -30.08 8.07 -16.92
CA THR A 104 -31.41 7.44 -16.79
C THR A 104 -31.57 6.70 -15.48
N GLU A 105 -30.49 6.18 -14.92
CA GLU A 105 -30.52 5.32 -13.73
C GLU A 105 -29.14 5.34 -13.06
N ILE A 106 -29.10 5.36 -11.72
CA ILE A 106 -27.90 5.01 -10.95
C ILE A 106 -27.91 3.50 -10.79
N VAL A 107 -27.00 2.80 -11.48
CA VAL A 107 -26.93 1.33 -11.43
C VAL A 107 -26.04 0.82 -10.32
N TRP A 108 -25.15 1.67 -9.81
CA TRP A 108 -24.35 1.39 -8.64
C TRP A 108 -23.96 2.67 -7.91
N ALA A 109 -24.01 2.59 -6.58
CA ALA A 109 -23.49 3.56 -5.65
C ALA A 109 -22.81 2.80 -4.48
N PRO A 110 -21.78 3.36 -3.86
CA PRO A 110 -21.23 2.89 -2.60
C PRO A 110 -22.35 2.73 -1.57
N ARG A 111 -22.43 1.55 -0.95
CA ARG A 111 -23.33 1.26 0.17
C ARG A 111 -22.50 1.05 1.42
N ASP A 112 -22.98 1.56 2.55
CA ASP A 112 -22.35 1.34 3.84
C ASP A 112 -23.06 0.19 4.55
N ALA A 113 -22.36 -0.92 4.78
CA ALA A 113 -22.90 -2.03 5.56
C ALA A 113 -22.86 -1.75 7.08
N VAL A 114 -22.11 -0.72 7.50
CA VAL A 114 -22.03 -0.30 8.89
C VAL A 114 -23.32 0.42 9.27
N LEU A 115 -24.07 -0.18 10.20
CA LEU A 115 -25.37 0.32 10.64
C LEU A 115 -25.23 1.53 11.57
N ALA A 116 -24.22 1.48 12.44
CA ALA A 116 -23.88 2.53 13.38
C ALA A 116 -22.41 2.40 13.76
N GLN A 117 -21.75 3.53 14.04
CA GLN A 117 -20.37 3.52 14.50
C GLN A 117 -20.08 4.68 15.45
N THR A 118 -19.04 4.52 16.24
CA THR A 118 -18.53 5.54 17.16
C THR A 118 -17.03 5.37 17.36
N THR A 119 -16.39 6.38 17.92
CA THR A 119 -14.95 6.36 18.21
C THR A 119 -14.72 6.20 19.70
N LEU A 120 -13.84 5.27 20.08
CA LEU A 120 -13.38 5.08 21.44
C LEU A 120 -12.02 5.77 21.66
N THR A 121 -11.92 6.54 22.73
CA THR A 121 -10.69 7.21 23.18
C THR A 121 -10.40 6.86 24.63
N SER A 122 -9.21 7.21 25.13
CA SER A 122 -8.82 7.00 26.53
C SER A 122 -9.63 7.85 27.53
N GLU A 123 -10.28 8.93 27.09
CA GLU A 123 -10.93 9.91 27.97
C GLU A 123 -12.39 9.60 28.32
N ARG A 124 -13.14 8.96 27.41
CA ARG A 124 -14.60 8.81 27.54
C ARG A 124 -15.09 7.46 27.06
N PRO A 125 -16.08 6.86 27.74
CA PRO A 125 -16.79 5.71 27.19
C PRO A 125 -17.45 6.06 25.86
N ALA A 126 -17.41 5.12 24.92
CA ALA A 126 -18.11 5.20 23.65
C ALA A 126 -19.40 4.38 23.71
N VAL A 127 -20.47 4.92 23.15
CA VAL A 127 -21.77 4.23 23.06
C VAL A 127 -22.20 4.18 21.61
N VAL A 128 -22.63 3.00 21.15
CA VAL A 128 -23.20 2.80 19.81
C VAL A 128 -24.48 1.98 19.93
N THR A 129 -25.48 2.34 19.15
CA THR A 129 -26.81 1.70 19.17
C THR A 129 -27.30 1.48 17.75
N SER A 130 -27.84 0.29 17.49
CA SER A 130 -28.58 -0.03 16.27
C SER A 130 -29.78 -0.90 16.64
N GLY A 131 -30.99 -0.42 16.34
CA GLY A 131 -32.22 -1.07 16.77
C GLY A 131 -32.28 -1.24 18.30
N HIS A 132 -32.40 -2.48 18.76
CA HIS A 132 -32.49 -2.84 20.18
C HIS A 132 -31.13 -3.12 20.83
N LEU A 133 -30.06 -3.28 20.04
CA LEU A 133 -28.71 -3.52 20.55
C LEU A 133 -28.03 -2.19 20.86
N THR A 134 -27.51 -2.07 22.09
CA THR A 134 -26.65 -0.98 22.54
C THR A 134 -25.37 -1.54 23.10
N VAL A 135 -24.24 -1.00 22.68
CA VAL A 135 -22.90 -1.39 23.15
C VAL A 135 -22.23 -0.19 23.79
N VAL A 136 -21.74 -0.38 25.00
CA VAL A 136 -20.90 0.58 25.72
C VAL A 136 -19.50 0.04 25.78
N ALA A 137 -18.54 0.77 25.22
CA ALA A 137 -17.12 0.44 25.28
C ALA A 137 -16.37 1.46 26.14
N GLN A 138 -15.44 0.98 26.95
CA GLN A 138 -14.54 1.82 27.73
C GLN A 138 -13.11 1.31 27.59
N ARG A 139 -12.18 2.25 27.44
CA ARG A 139 -10.75 1.97 27.36
C ARG A 139 -10.10 2.17 28.72
N ARG A 140 -9.24 1.23 29.11
CA ARG A 140 -8.37 1.34 30.29
C ARG A 140 -6.92 1.15 29.87
N MET A 141 -6.10 2.17 30.07
CA MET A 141 -4.65 2.09 29.82
C MET A 141 -3.93 1.34 30.95
N ASP A 142 -3.00 0.47 30.58
CA ASP A 142 -2.07 -0.22 31.48
C ASP A 142 -0.62 0.11 31.07
N HIS A 143 0.40 -0.35 31.79
CA HIS A 143 1.81 0.05 31.54
C HIS A 143 2.33 -0.41 30.16
N ASP A 144 1.96 -1.62 29.75
CA ASP A 144 2.46 -2.29 28.53
C ASP A 144 1.39 -2.38 27.42
N GLY A 145 0.25 -1.73 27.60
CA GLY A 145 -0.91 -1.96 26.73
C GLY A 145 -2.16 -1.22 27.17
N TRP A 146 -3.31 -1.71 26.70
CA TRP A 146 -4.60 -1.24 27.19
C TRP A 146 -5.68 -2.29 26.99
N THR A 147 -6.74 -2.20 27.79
CA THR A 147 -7.88 -3.11 27.75
C THR A 147 -9.14 -2.38 27.29
N ALA A 148 -9.81 -2.91 26.27
CA ALA A 148 -11.16 -2.54 25.89
C ALA A 148 -12.15 -3.36 26.73
N HIS A 149 -13.04 -2.69 27.45
CA HIS A 149 -14.14 -3.32 28.18
C HIS A 149 -15.46 -2.99 27.47
N LEU A 150 -16.19 -4.00 27.01
CA LEU A 150 -17.40 -3.84 26.21
C LEU A 150 -18.59 -4.51 26.89
N ILE A 151 -19.67 -3.75 27.09
CA ILE A 151 -20.93 -4.23 27.64
C ILE A 151 -22.00 -4.09 26.56
N GLY A 152 -22.59 -5.22 26.17
CA GLY A 152 -23.70 -5.28 25.22
C GLY A 152 -25.02 -5.45 25.94
N GLN A 153 -26.03 -4.68 25.50
CA GLN A 153 -27.38 -4.73 26.02
C GLN A 153 -28.40 -4.83 24.88
N ILE A 154 -29.38 -5.72 25.05
CA ILE A 154 -30.57 -5.79 24.19
C ILE A 154 -31.78 -5.39 25.04
N ASP A 155 -32.49 -4.34 24.63
CA ASP A 155 -33.62 -3.77 25.39
C ASP A 155 -33.25 -3.43 26.85
N GLY A 156 -32.01 -2.98 27.07
CA GLY A 156 -31.47 -2.65 28.39
C GLY A 156 -31.08 -3.87 29.25
N ARG A 157 -31.27 -5.10 28.77
CA ARG A 157 -30.76 -6.30 29.43
C ARG A 157 -29.37 -6.64 28.91
N GLN A 158 -28.40 -6.76 29.82
CA GLN A 158 -27.04 -7.18 29.48
C GLN A 158 -27.03 -8.58 28.85
N VAL A 159 -26.39 -8.70 27.69
CA VAL A 159 -26.23 -9.95 26.94
C VAL A 159 -24.78 -10.38 26.81
N PHE A 160 -23.83 -9.45 26.92
CA PHE A 160 -22.41 -9.75 27.09
C PHE A 160 -21.70 -8.68 27.91
N ASP A 161 -20.59 -9.08 28.51
CA ASP A 161 -19.66 -8.24 29.24
C ASP A 161 -18.27 -8.85 29.07
N LEU A 162 -17.50 -8.26 28.16
CA LEU A 162 -16.28 -8.83 27.63
C LEU A 162 -15.16 -7.82 27.69
N SER A 163 -13.94 -8.32 27.83
CA SER A 163 -12.73 -7.51 27.77
C SER A 163 -11.73 -8.11 26.81
N HIS A 164 -11.02 -7.25 26.10
CA HIS A 164 -9.89 -7.65 25.25
C HIS A 164 -8.71 -6.72 25.52
N THR A 165 -7.52 -7.30 25.67
CA THR A 165 -6.29 -6.56 25.97
C THR A 165 -5.43 -6.50 24.72
N PHE A 166 -4.99 -5.29 24.40
CA PHE A 166 -4.05 -4.99 23.33
C PHE A 166 -2.66 -4.79 23.93
N GLU A 167 -1.68 -5.52 23.43
CA GLU A 167 -0.27 -5.49 23.89
C GLU A 167 0.50 -4.25 23.38
N THR A 168 -0.21 -3.19 23.03
CA THR A 168 0.35 -1.96 22.43
C THR A 168 0.04 -0.79 23.36
N ALA A 169 1.04 -0.03 23.77
CA ALA A 169 0.83 1.15 24.62
C ALA A 169 0.36 2.40 23.84
N ALA A 170 0.11 2.28 22.53
CA ALA A 170 -0.21 3.42 21.68
C ALA A 170 -1.63 3.96 21.92
N ASP A 171 -1.76 5.27 22.17
CA ASP A 171 -3.05 5.93 22.41
C ASP A 171 -3.70 6.43 21.11
N TYR A 172 -4.01 5.50 20.20
CA TYR A 172 -4.78 5.82 18.99
C TYR A 172 -6.29 5.68 19.24
N PRO A 173 -7.12 6.55 18.62
CA PRO A 173 -8.56 6.33 18.60
C PRO A 173 -8.89 4.98 17.95
N SER A 174 -9.82 4.24 18.57
CA SER A 174 -10.35 2.98 18.05
C SER A 174 -11.76 3.21 17.48
N THR A 175 -12.17 2.39 16.52
CA THR A 175 -13.52 2.46 15.95
C THR A 175 -14.34 1.29 16.46
N LEU A 176 -15.56 1.58 16.92
CA LEU A 176 -16.56 0.59 17.30
C LEU A 176 -17.72 0.69 16.30
N GLN A 177 -18.04 -0.42 15.64
CA GLN A 177 -19.03 -0.49 14.57
C GLN A 177 -20.06 -1.59 14.85
N LEU A 178 -21.29 -1.40 14.39
CA LEU A 178 -22.33 -2.42 14.38
C LEU A 178 -22.59 -2.83 12.93
N VAL A 179 -22.38 -4.10 12.62
CA VAL A 179 -22.45 -4.66 11.26
C VAL A 179 -23.14 -6.02 11.33
N HIS A 180 -24.08 -6.32 10.43
CA HIS A 180 -24.57 -7.69 10.31
C HIS A 180 -23.58 -8.51 9.49
N LEU A 181 -22.82 -9.39 10.12
CA LEU A 181 -21.84 -10.29 9.49
C LEU A 181 -22.35 -11.72 9.37
N ASN A 182 -23.34 -12.09 10.19
CA ASN A 182 -23.92 -13.41 10.21
C ASN A 182 -25.45 -13.34 10.13
N LYS A 183 -26.01 -13.99 9.10
CA LYS A 183 -27.45 -14.00 8.82
C LYS A 183 -28.29 -14.72 9.86
N ASP A 184 -27.68 -15.62 10.62
CA ASP A 184 -28.38 -16.39 11.65
C ASP A 184 -28.52 -15.56 12.95
N ASN A 185 -27.83 -14.42 13.04
CA ASN A 185 -27.89 -13.52 14.18
C ASN A 185 -29.06 -12.56 14.04
N GLU A 186 -29.91 -12.52 15.06
CA GLU A 186 -31.04 -11.56 15.13
C GLU A 186 -30.55 -10.10 15.24
N PHE A 187 -29.42 -9.88 15.89
CA PHE A 187 -28.82 -8.57 16.13
C PHE A 187 -27.48 -8.43 15.41
N PRO A 188 -27.06 -7.20 15.07
CA PRO A 188 -25.77 -7.00 14.42
C PRO A 188 -24.60 -7.39 15.33
N ASP A 189 -23.51 -7.77 14.70
CA ASP A 189 -22.23 -8.05 15.32
C ASP A 189 -21.52 -6.74 15.67
N VAL A 190 -20.66 -6.82 16.68
CA VAL A 190 -19.86 -5.67 17.13
C VAL A 190 -18.47 -5.80 16.56
N VAL A 191 -18.10 -4.92 15.63
CA VAL A 191 -16.75 -4.87 15.10
C VAL A 191 -15.96 -3.80 15.85
N PHE A 192 -14.73 -4.14 16.21
CA PHE A 192 -13.84 -3.23 16.92
C PHE A 192 -12.45 -3.21 16.29
N ASP A 193 -12.02 -2.01 15.87
CA ASP A 193 -10.73 -1.75 15.24
C ASP A 193 -9.81 -1.00 16.20
N ALA A 194 -8.64 -1.57 16.47
CA ALA A 194 -7.58 -0.92 17.24
C ALA A 194 -6.34 -0.75 16.37
N SER A 195 -5.91 0.51 16.19
CA SER A 195 -4.60 0.79 15.62
C SER A 195 -3.53 0.44 16.65
N THR A 196 -2.60 -0.44 16.25
CA THR A 196 -1.52 -0.90 17.12
C THR A 196 -0.31 0.06 17.10
N GLY A 197 -0.30 1.00 16.15
CA GLY A 197 0.85 1.88 15.89
C GLY A 197 1.93 1.17 15.08
N GLY A 198 2.51 1.88 14.12
CA GLY A 198 3.48 1.30 13.18
C GLY A 198 3.72 2.18 11.96
N ALA A 199 4.77 1.89 11.18
CA ALA A 199 5.11 2.66 9.97
C ALA A 199 4.03 2.60 8.88
N HIS A 200 3.16 1.58 8.94
CA HIS A 200 2.07 1.32 8.01
C HIS A 200 0.69 1.32 8.68
N CYS A 201 0.61 1.85 9.92
CA CYS A 201 -0.62 2.01 10.69
C CYS A 201 -1.43 0.71 10.84
N CYS A 202 -0.80 -0.37 11.30
CA CYS A 202 -1.44 -1.67 11.45
C CYS A 202 -2.72 -1.58 12.29
N VAL A 203 -3.77 -2.24 11.84
CA VAL A 203 -5.06 -2.32 12.52
C VAL A 203 -5.33 -3.75 12.91
N GLN A 204 -5.54 -4.00 14.19
CA GLN A 204 -6.09 -5.24 14.70
C GLN A 204 -7.61 -5.09 14.77
N THR A 205 -8.32 -5.97 14.05
CA THR A 205 -9.78 -5.98 14.00
C THR A 205 -10.32 -7.24 14.67
N MET A 206 -11.31 -7.06 15.54
CA MET A 206 -12.08 -8.16 16.15
C MET A 206 -13.57 -7.99 15.91
N ALA A 207 -14.30 -9.10 15.97
CA ALA A 207 -15.75 -9.11 16.06
C ALA A 207 -16.18 -9.70 17.41
N ILE A 208 -17.23 -9.14 18.00
CA ILE A 208 -17.99 -9.78 19.07
C ILE A 208 -19.30 -10.24 18.45
N THR A 209 -19.50 -11.54 18.45
CA THR A 209 -20.62 -12.20 17.78
C THR A 209 -21.15 -13.35 18.64
N PRO A 210 -22.46 -13.65 18.63
CA PRO A 210 -22.99 -14.86 19.25
C PRO A 210 -22.49 -16.11 18.50
N ASP A 211 -22.04 -17.10 19.25
CA ASP A 211 -21.72 -18.43 18.75
C ASP A 211 -23.00 -19.23 18.42
N LEU A 212 -22.84 -20.45 17.93
CA LEU A 212 -23.95 -21.35 17.58
C LEU A 212 -24.84 -21.73 18.78
N THR A 213 -24.40 -21.46 20.01
CA THR A 213 -25.16 -21.67 21.24
C THR A 213 -25.82 -20.39 21.78
N GLY A 214 -25.59 -19.26 21.11
CA GLY A 214 -26.09 -17.93 21.51
C GLY A 214 -25.21 -17.22 22.54
N HIS A 215 -24.03 -17.75 22.88
CA HIS A 215 -23.07 -17.08 23.74
C HIS A 215 -22.18 -16.14 22.93
N TRP A 216 -22.06 -14.89 23.37
CA TRP A 216 -21.20 -13.92 22.71
C TRP A 216 -19.73 -14.22 22.97
N ALA A 217 -18.94 -14.27 21.91
CA ALA A 217 -17.51 -14.50 21.94
C ALA A 217 -16.77 -13.44 21.11
N VAL A 218 -15.50 -13.23 21.46
CA VAL A 218 -14.56 -12.44 20.64
C VAL A 218 -13.98 -13.36 19.57
N VAL A 219 -14.01 -12.90 18.33
CA VAL A 219 -13.41 -13.54 17.16
C VAL A 219 -12.40 -12.56 16.58
N ASP A 220 -11.13 -12.97 16.53
CA ASP A 220 -10.11 -12.20 15.82
C ASP A 220 -10.39 -12.27 14.32
N LEU A 221 -10.55 -11.11 13.69
CA LEU A 221 -10.85 -11.04 12.26
C LEU A 221 -9.54 -11.07 11.47
N GLU A 222 -8.64 -10.13 11.73
CA GLU A 222 -7.25 -10.18 11.24
C GLU A 222 -6.44 -9.00 11.80
N MET A 223 -5.12 -9.09 11.65
CA MET A 223 -4.24 -7.92 11.71
C MET A 223 -3.91 -7.49 10.28
N LEU A 224 -4.23 -6.24 9.94
CA LEU A 224 -4.05 -5.69 8.59
C LEU A 224 -2.98 -4.61 8.58
N ASP A 225 -2.07 -4.69 7.61
CA ASP A 225 -1.04 -3.69 7.35
C ASP A 225 -1.63 -2.62 6.43
N ALA A 226 -2.52 -1.77 6.97
CA ALA A 226 -3.09 -0.54 6.39
C ALA A 226 -4.36 -0.17 7.20
N ALA A 227 -5.37 0.41 6.54
CA ALA A 227 -6.69 0.61 7.14
C ALA A 227 -7.37 -0.74 7.46
N GLY A 228 -8.25 -0.73 8.48
CA GLY A 228 -9.10 -1.87 8.82
C GLY A 228 -9.98 -2.35 7.65
N PRO A 229 -10.62 -3.53 7.78
CA PRO A 229 -11.36 -4.12 6.68
C PRO A 229 -12.59 -3.27 6.31
N GLY A 230 -13.00 -3.38 5.04
CA GLY A 230 -14.30 -2.93 4.59
C GLY A 230 -15.39 -3.97 4.84
N PHE A 231 -16.64 -3.52 4.90
CA PHE A 231 -17.82 -4.37 5.04
C PHE A 231 -18.76 -4.14 3.86
N GLU A 232 -19.10 -5.21 3.15
CA GLU A 232 -19.95 -5.16 1.97
C GLU A 232 -20.76 -6.45 1.84
N ASP A 233 -22.07 -6.33 1.60
CA ASP A 233 -22.91 -7.46 1.17
C ASP A 233 -22.59 -7.77 -0.30
N VAL A 234 -21.61 -8.65 -0.49
CA VAL A 234 -21.02 -8.95 -1.80
C VAL A 234 -21.92 -9.92 -2.58
N ASP A 235 -22.47 -10.93 -1.89
CA ASP A 235 -23.29 -11.97 -2.51
C ASP A 235 -24.79 -11.63 -2.56
N GLY A 236 -25.22 -10.56 -1.88
CA GLY A 236 -26.59 -10.06 -1.88
C GLY A 236 -27.53 -10.85 -0.95
N ASP A 237 -26.99 -11.60 0.01
CA ASP A 237 -27.77 -12.39 0.96
C ASP A 237 -28.31 -11.59 2.16
N GLY A 238 -27.96 -10.31 2.24
CA GLY A 238 -28.44 -9.37 3.24
C GLY A 238 -27.54 -9.23 4.47
N VAL A 239 -26.40 -9.93 4.53
CA VAL A 239 -25.34 -9.67 5.50
C VAL A 239 -24.04 -9.30 4.80
N ALA A 240 -23.13 -8.67 5.54
CA ALA A 240 -21.87 -8.19 4.98
C ALA A 240 -20.76 -9.24 5.07
N GLU A 241 -20.03 -9.39 3.98
CA GLU A 241 -18.70 -9.97 3.97
C GLU A 241 -17.65 -8.93 4.41
N ILE A 242 -16.54 -9.47 4.92
CA ILE A 242 -15.35 -8.73 5.30
C ILE A 242 -14.43 -8.68 4.08
N VAL A 243 -14.10 -7.47 3.63
CA VAL A 243 -13.32 -7.22 2.44
C VAL A 243 -12.04 -6.48 2.80
N HIS A 244 -10.88 -7.03 2.47
CA HIS A 244 -9.59 -6.38 2.69
C HIS A 244 -8.56 -6.79 1.64
N GLY A 245 -7.41 -6.12 1.60
CA GLY A 245 -6.28 -6.55 0.76
C GLY A 245 -5.58 -7.79 1.36
N ASP A 246 -5.09 -8.66 0.50
CA ASP A 246 -4.22 -9.78 0.89
C ASP A 246 -2.84 -9.27 1.33
N ASN A 247 -2.53 -9.33 2.63
CA ASN A 247 -1.22 -8.95 3.17
C ASN A 247 -0.08 -9.82 2.61
N GLY A 248 -0.36 -11.02 2.10
CA GLY A 248 0.65 -11.90 1.51
C GLY A 248 1.37 -11.31 0.30
N PHE A 249 0.79 -10.28 -0.34
CA PHE A 249 1.42 -9.56 -1.45
C PHE A 249 2.26 -8.35 -1.00
N LEU A 250 2.10 -7.90 0.24
CA LEU A 250 2.90 -6.79 0.78
C LEU A 250 4.35 -7.24 0.97
N TYR A 251 5.27 -6.42 0.49
CA TYR A 251 6.71 -6.71 0.47
C TYR A 251 7.12 -7.93 -0.36
N LEU A 252 6.22 -8.77 -0.87
CA LEU A 252 6.64 -10.02 -1.50
C LEU A 252 7.25 -9.80 -2.90
N PHE A 253 6.65 -8.92 -3.69
CA PHE A 253 7.03 -8.70 -5.09
C PHE A 253 7.53 -7.28 -5.38
N ALA A 254 7.49 -6.41 -4.39
CA ALA A 254 7.87 -5.00 -4.48
C ALA A 254 8.01 -4.43 -3.06
N PRO A 255 8.67 -3.27 -2.87
CA PRO A 255 8.58 -2.56 -1.59
C PRO A 255 7.12 -2.19 -1.29
N TYR A 256 6.78 -1.96 -0.01
CA TYR A 256 5.39 -1.67 0.43
C TYR A 256 4.66 -0.64 -0.44
N VAL A 257 5.30 0.50 -0.73
CA VAL A 257 4.69 1.60 -1.50
C VAL A 257 4.40 1.26 -2.97
N GLU A 258 5.03 0.21 -3.50
CA GLU A 258 4.78 -0.32 -4.85
C GLU A 258 4.04 -1.67 -4.82
N SER A 259 3.67 -2.15 -3.62
CA SER A 259 2.89 -3.36 -3.45
C SER A 259 1.42 -3.06 -3.77
N PHE A 260 0.78 -3.99 -4.46
CA PHE A 260 -0.66 -4.00 -4.67
C PHE A 260 -1.19 -5.30 -4.06
N GLN A 261 -2.38 -5.24 -3.50
CA GLN A 261 -2.99 -6.37 -2.81
C GLN A 261 -4.26 -6.76 -3.57
N PRO A 262 -4.35 -8.00 -4.08
CA PRO A 262 -5.64 -8.57 -4.46
C PRO A 262 -6.59 -8.54 -3.28
N ILE A 263 -7.89 -8.41 -3.53
CA ILE A 263 -8.86 -8.42 -2.45
C ILE A 263 -9.12 -9.85 -1.94
N LEU A 264 -9.26 -10.00 -0.63
CA LEU A 264 -9.87 -11.16 0.01
C LEU A 264 -11.28 -10.79 0.44
N ILE A 265 -12.20 -11.73 0.25
CA ILE A 265 -13.59 -11.63 0.66
C ILE A 265 -13.83 -12.78 1.63
N LYS A 266 -14.08 -12.46 2.89
CA LYS A 266 -14.26 -13.43 3.97
C LYS A 266 -15.66 -13.34 4.57
N LYS A 267 -16.22 -14.49 4.93
CA LYS A 267 -17.51 -14.57 5.63
C LYS A 267 -17.30 -15.10 7.04
N LEU A 268 -17.96 -14.46 8.01
CA LEU A 268 -18.00 -14.95 9.39
C LEU A 268 -19.09 -16.03 9.50
N ILE A 269 -18.68 -17.25 9.84
CA ILE A 269 -19.58 -18.40 10.02
C ILE A 269 -19.40 -18.90 11.45
N GLY A 270 -20.40 -18.62 12.29
CA GLY A 270 -20.27 -18.81 13.74
C GLY A 270 -19.10 -17.98 14.27
N SER A 271 -18.11 -18.64 14.86
CA SER A 271 -16.89 -18.01 15.38
C SER A 271 -15.67 -18.17 14.48
N SER A 272 -15.86 -18.52 13.19
CA SER A 272 -14.77 -18.80 12.25
C SER A 272 -14.86 -17.95 11.00
N LEU A 273 -13.73 -17.48 10.51
CA LEU A 273 -13.63 -16.83 9.22
C LEU A 273 -13.35 -17.83 8.11
N ARG A 274 -14.13 -17.73 7.04
CA ARG A 274 -13.92 -18.50 5.81
C ARG A 274 -13.62 -17.55 4.66
N ASP A 275 -12.55 -17.82 3.92
CA ASP A 275 -12.32 -17.19 2.63
C ASP A 275 -13.35 -17.69 1.62
N VAL A 276 -14.15 -16.76 1.11
CA VAL A 276 -15.21 -16.99 0.11
C VAL A 276 -14.89 -16.30 -1.22
N SER A 277 -13.65 -15.84 -1.42
CA SER A 277 -13.21 -15.13 -2.62
C SER A 277 -13.46 -15.96 -3.89
N MET A 278 -13.29 -17.28 -3.81
CA MET A 278 -13.49 -18.20 -4.94
C MET A 278 -14.95 -18.67 -5.12
N GLU A 279 -15.87 -18.22 -4.27
CA GLU A 279 -17.29 -18.58 -4.40
C GLU A 279 -17.98 -17.75 -5.50
N THR A 280 -19.03 -18.32 -6.11
CA THR A 280 -19.72 -17.68 -7.25
C THR A 280 -20.29 -16.30 -6.91
N GLY A 281 -20.75 -16.09 -5.67
CA GLY A 281 -21.27 -14.81 -5.19
C GLY A 281 -20.22 -13.69 -5.22
N SER A 282 -18.96 -14.02 -4.98
CA SER A 282 -17.83 -13.07 -4.94
C SER A 282 -17.35 -12.63 -6.32
N ARG A 283 -17.65 -13.41 -7.37
CA ARG A 283 -17.08 -13.22 -8.71
C ARG A 283 -17.34 -11.83 -9.32
N PRO A 284 -18.57 -11.25 -9.29
CA PRO A 284 -18.80 -9.92 -9.84
C PRO A 284 -17.93 -8.85 -9.15
N ARG A 285 -17.75 -8.96 -7.83
CA ARG A 285 -16.93 -8.03 -7.06
C ARG A 285 -15.45 -8.15 -7.41
N LEU A 286 -14.92 -9.36 -7.57
CA LEU A 286 -13.55 -9.57 -8.06
C LEU A 286 -13.34 -8.95 -9.44
N ILE A 287 -14.27 -9.17 -10.39
CA ILE A 287 -14.19 -8.55 -11.72
C ILE A 287 -14.14 -7.02 -11.57
N GLN A 288 -15.03 -6.43 -10.78
CA GLN A 288 -15.07 -4.98 -10.57
C GLN A 288 -13.72 -4.46 -10.02
N ASP A 289 -13.13 -5.15 -9.05
CA ASP A 289 -11.84 -4.78 -8.48
C ASP A 289 -10.73 -4.80 -9.55
N THR A 290 -10.65 -5.88 -10.33
CA THR A 290 -9.72 -6.01 -11.45
C THR A 290 -9.88 -4.90 -12.49
N ARG A 291 -11.12 -4.50 -12.81
CA ARG A 291 -11.39 -3.42 -13.77
C ARG A 291 -11.01 -2.04 -13.23
N GLY A 292 -11.18 -1.82 -11.93
CA GLY A 292 -10.65 -0.63 -11.25
C GLY A 292 -9.13 -0.55 -11.35
N LEU A 293 -8.45 -1.68 -11.10
CA LEU A 293 -7.00 -1.81 -11.20
C LEU A 293 -6.49 -1.56 -12.64
N GLU A 294 -7.16 -2.12 -13.65
CA GLU A 294 -6.86 -1.89 -15.08
C GLU A 294 -7.09 -0.43 -15.49
N PHE A 295 -8.12 0.23 -14.95
CA PHE A 295 -8.36 1.65 -15.19
C PHE A 295 -7.29 2.54 -14.56
N MET A 296 -6.85 2.23 -13.34
CA MET A 296 -5.73 2.92 -12.72
C MET A 296 -4.45 2.80 -13.58
N ALA A 297 -4.16 1.61 -14.11
CA ALA A 297 -3.03 1.40 -15.02
C ALA A 297 -3.22 1.99 -16.43
N LYS A 298 -4.45 2.40 -16.79
CA LYS A 298 -4.70 3.25 -17.96
C LYS A 298 -4.31 4.70 -17.68
N LEU A 299 -4.54 5.19 -16.46
CA LEU A 299 -4.17 6.55 -16.04
C LEU A 299 -2.66 6.67 -15.77
N ASP A 300 -2.06 5.62 -15.20
CA ASP A 300 -0.62 5.51 -15.00
C ASP A 300 -0.09 4.24 -15.68
N SER A 301 0.34 4.42 -16.93
CA SER A 301 0.90 3.31 -17.72
C SER A 301 2.19 2.73 -17.15
N SER A 302 2.88 3.43 -16.24
CA SER A 302 4.12 2.93 -15.63
C SER A 302 3.85 1.69 -14.78
N LEU A 303 2.64 1.53 -14.25
CA LEU A 303 2.26 0.36 -13.45
C LEU A 303 2.45 -0.97 -14.19
N TRP A 304 2.32 -1.00 -15.52
CA TRP A 304 2.55 -2.21 -16.31
C TRP A 304 3.99 -2.73 -16.27
N ASN A 305 4.94 -1.94 -15.76
CA ASN A 305 6.32 -2.37 -15.56
C ASN A 305 6.67 -2.60 -14.10
N LYS A 306 5.71 -2.64 -13.17
CA LYS A 306 5.93 -2.80 -11.72
C LYS A 306 5.54 -4.19 -11.27
N ASN A 307 6.48 -4.92 -10.66
CA ASN A 307 6.24 -6.31 -10.22
C ASN A 307 5.13 -6.41 -9.16
N GLY A 308 5.01 -5.46 -8.24
CA GLY A 308 3.92 -5.45 -7.24
C GLY A 308 2.55 -5.30 -7.89
N PHE A 309 2.41 -4.40 -8.87
CA PHE A 309 1.17 -4.25 -9.65
C PHE A 309 0.88 -5.50 -10.50
N LEU A 310 1.89 -6.01 -11.22
CA LEU A 310 1.73 -7.19 -12.08
C LEU A 310 1.35 -8.43 -11.27
N ALA A 311 1.94 -8.62 -10.09
CA ALA A 311 1.61 -9.74 -9.20
C ALA A 311 0.14 -9.70 -8.77
N ALA A 312 -0.32 -8.56 -8.25
CA ALA A 312 -1.70 -8.40 -7.82
C ALA A 312 -2.70 -8.53 -8.98
N TRP A 313 -2.41 -7.86 -10.10
CA TRP A 313 -3.26 -7.91 -11.29
C TRP A 313 -3.35 -9.33 -11.85
N VAL A 314 -2.24 -10.07 -11.95
CA VAL A 314 -2.27 -11.47 -12.37
C VAL A 314 -3.08 -12.32 -11.41
N ALA A 315 -2.91 -12.13 -10.10
CA ALA A 315 -3.64 -12.87 -9.08
C ALA A 315 -5.16 -12.67 -9.20
N ASP A 316 -5.61 -11.43 -9.36
CA ASP A 316 -7.02 -11.10 -9.61
C ASP A 316 -7.54 -11.72 -10.90
N LYS A 317 -6.76 -11.59 -11.99
CA LYS A 317 -7.13 -12.13 -13.32
C LYS A 317 -7.26 -13.65 -13.29
N VAL A 318 -6.41 -14.34 -12.53
CA VAL A 318 -6.51 -15.79 -12.32
C VAL A 318 -7.84 -16.17 -11.66
N ARG A 319 -8.28 -15.44 -10.64
CA ARG A 319 -9.54 -15.72 -9.93
C ARG A 319 -10.81 -15.49 -10.78
N ILE A 320 -10.71 -14.69 -11.84
CA ILE A 320 -11.82 -14.39 -12.76
C ILE A 320 -11.72 -15.12 -14.11
N ASP A 321 -10.90 -16.18 -14.20
CA ASP A 321 -10.65 -17.00 -15.40
C ASP A 321 -10.04 -16.22 -16.59
N GLU A 322 -9.34 -15.12 -16.31
CA GLU A 322 -8.60 -14.31 -17.30
C GLU A 322 -7.07 -14.40 -17.10
N GLY A 323 -6.62 -15.41 -16.33
CA GLY A 323 -5.23 -15.55 -15.90
C GLY A 323 -4.24 -15.80 -17.04
N ALA A 324 -4.62 -16.53 -18.09
CA ALA A 324 -3.71 -16.86 -19.20
C ALA A 324 -3.24 -15.61 -19.97
N ASP A 325 -4.17 -14.72 -20.32
CA ASP A 325 -3.85 -13.46 -20.99
C ASP A 325 -3.04 -12.53 -20.08
N ALA A 326 -3.37 -12.54 -18.78
CA ALA A 326 -2.63 -11.77 -17.80
C ALA A 326 -1.18 -12.26 -17.64
N TRP A 327 -0.99 -13.58 -17.58
CA TRP A 327 0.32 -14.20 -17.49
C TRP A 327 1.17 -13.87 -18.72
N ASN A 328 0.60 -14.00 -19.92
CA ASN A 328 1.28 -13.67 -21.18
C ASN A 328 1.73 -12.21 -21.23
N LYS A 329 0.91 -11.28 -20.75
CA LYS A 329 1.27 -9.86 -20.67
C LYS A 329 2.36 -9.62 -19.62
N MET A 330 2.24 -10.24 -18.45
CA MET A 330 3.21 -10.14 -17.37
C MET A 330 4.59 -10.62 -17.82
N LEU A 331 4.67 -11.77 -18.50
CA LEU A 331 5.94 -12.34 -18.99
C LEU A 331 6.71 -11.41 -19.95
N GLN A 332 6.02 -10.48 -20.61
CA GLN A 332 6.61 -9.49 -21.51
C GLN A 332 7.06 -8.21 -20.80
N ALA A 333 6.56 -7.95 -19.58
CA ALA A 333 6.65 -6.64 -18.94
C ALA A 333 7.30 -6.65 -17.55
N TYR A 334 7.41 -7.81 -16.89
CA TYR A 334 7.94 -7.91 -15.53
C TYR A 334 9.41 -7.49 -15.44
N GLN A 335 9.77 -6.93 -14.28
CA GLN A 335 11.14 -6.56 -13.97
C GLN A 335 11.92 -7.81 -13.59
N ARG A 336 12.99 -8.09 -14.34
CA ARG A 336 13.84 -9.28 -14.14
C ARG A 336 14.85 -9.10 -13.01
N ASP A 337 15.41 -7.91 -12.86
CA ASP A 337 16.37 -7.56 -11.80
C ASP A 337 15.59 -6.95 -10.64
N THR A 338 15.25 -7.78 -9.65
CA THR A 338 14.50 -7.41 -8.46
C THR A 338 15.11 -8.11 -7.25
N ASP A 339 15.14 -7.42 -6.11
CA ASP A 339 15.52 -8.02 -4.82
C ASP A 339 14.29 -8.54 -4.05
N PHE A 340 13.10 -8.45 -4.67
CA PHE A 340 11.83 -8.92 -4.14
C PHE A 340 11.37 -10.18 -4.88
N GLY A 341 10.97 -11.20 -4.14
CA GLY A 341 10.38 -12.41 -4.69
C GLY A 341 10.27 -13.54 -3.66
N VAL A 342 9.60 -14.62 -4.06
CA VAL A 342 9.49 -15.84 -3.26
C VAL A 342 10.85 -16.53 -3.19
N SER A 343 11.27 -16.88 -1.98
CA SER A 343 12.48 -17.67 -1.75
C SER A 343 12.14 -19.13 -1.48
N LYS A 344 12.93 -20.03 -2.05
CA LYS A 344 12.82 -21.47 -1.83
C LYS A 344 14.09 -22.00 -1.17
N CYS A 345 13.93 -22.98 -0.28
CA CYS A 345 15.04 -23.71 0.28
C CYS A 345 15.53 -24.79 -0.70
N GLU A 346 16.83 -24.84 -0.98
CA GLU A 346 17.44 -25.89 -1.80
C GLU A 346 17.40 -27.29 -1.14
N LEU A 347 17.12 -27.34 0.17
CA LEU A 347 17.00 -28.59 0.94
C LEU A 347 15.56 -29.09 1.06
N ASP A 348 14.60 -28.45 0.36
CA ASP A 348 13.16 -28.71 0.47
C ASP A 348 12.61 -28.64 1.93
N GLU A 349 13.25 -27.83 2.78
CA GLU A 349 12.75 -27.47 4.12
C GLU A 349 11.95 -26.14 4.08
N PRO A 350 11.09 -25.86 5.07
CA PRO A 350 10.47 -24.54 5.22
C PRO A 350 11.54 -23.44 5.23
N ILE A 351 11.25 -22.32 4.55
CA ILE A 351 12.24 -21.24 4.36
C ILE A 351 12.76 -20.70 5.71
N THR A 352 11.91 -20.70 6.74
CA THR A 352 12.24 -20.29 8.12
C THR A 352 13.27 -21.17 8.81
N LYS A 353 13.48 -22.41 8.33
CA LYS A 353 14.48 -23.35 8.85
C LYS A 353 15.69 -23.50 7.92
N CYS A 354 15.62 -22.91 6.73
CA CYS A 354 16.63 -23.06 5.70
C CYS A 354 17.86 -22.18 5.99
N PRO A 355 19.08 -22.74 6.01
CA PRO A 355 20.31 -21.95 6.08
C PRO A 355 20.35 -20.88 4.97
N LEU A 356 20.76 -19.65 5.30
CA LEU A 356 20.73 -18.52 4.37
C LEU A 356 21.50 -18.76 3.06
N ASP A 357 22.59 -19.53 3.11
CA ASP A 357 23.39 -19.92 1.94
C ASP A 357 22.72 -21.00 1.07
N LYS A 358 21.62 -21.57 1.53
CA LYS A 358 20.76 -22.55 0.85
C LYS A 358 19.41 -21.97 0.46
N GLN A 359 19.18 -20.68 0.70
CA GLN A 359 18.00 -19.99 0.23
C GLN A 359 18.27 -19.42 -1.17
N ARG A 360 17.36 -19.71 -2.09
CA ARG A 360 17.41 -19.17 -3.45
C ARG A 360 16.12 -18.44 -3.76
N MET A 361 16.23 -17.17 -4.15
CA MET A 361 15.09 -16.43 -4.69
C MET A 361 14.71 -16.99 -6.06
N LEU A 362 13.42 -17.25 -6.25
CA LEU A 362 12.88 -17.69 -7.52
C LEU A 362 12.75 -16.50 -8.48
N PRO A 363 12.97 -16.70 -9.79
CA PRO A 363 12.60 -15.71 -10.80
C PRO A 363 11.14 -15.28 -10.62
N PHE A 364 10.84 -14.00 -10.83
CA PHE A 364 9.52 -13.42 -10.53
C PHE A 364 8.31 -14.25 -11.03
N PRO A 365 8.24 -14.72 -12.29
CA PRO A 365 7.10 -15.53 -12.74
C PRO A 365 6.97 -16.86 -11.99
N GLU A 366 8.09 -17.49 -11.67
CA GLU A 366 8.14 -18.77 -10.97
C GLU A 366 7.74 -18.60 -9.50
N GLY A 367 8.24 -17.54 -8.85
CA GLY A 367 7.85 -17.16 -7.49
C GLY A 367 6.38 -16.78 -7.40
N LEU A 368 5.86 -15.98 -8.34
CA LEU A 368 4.44 -15.64 -8.39
C LEU A 368 3.57 -16.89 -8.54
N SER A 369 3.94 -17.81 -9.44
CA SER A 369 3.20 -19.06 -9.64
C SER A 369 3.16 -19.89 -8.35
N GLN A 370 4.29 -20.01 -7.65
CA GLN A 370 4.34 -20.71 -6.37
C GLN A 370 3.46 -20.03 -5.31
N HIS A 371 3.56 -18.71 -5.17
CA HIS A 371 2.75 -17.97 -4.20
C HIS A 371 1.25 -18.13 -4.46
N LEU A 372 0.80 -18.02 -5.71
CA LEU A 372 -0.61 -18.19 -6.06
C LEU A 372 -1.12 -19.61 -5.79
N GLN A 373 -0.26 -20.62 -5.89
CA GLN A 373 -0.61 -22.00 -5.55
C GLN A 373 -0.72 -22.18 -4.04
N GLU A 374 0.26 -21.68 -3.27
CA GLU A 374 0.29 -21.78 -1.81
C GLU A 374 -0.85 -20.98 -1.16
N ALA A 375 -1.17 -19.81 -1.71
CA ALA A 375 -2.27 -18.95 -1.26
C ALA A 375 -3.64 -19.32 -1.88
N ALA A 376 -3.75 -20.48 -2.55
CA ALA A 376 -4.99 -21.02 -3.09
C ALA A 376 -5.77 -20.09 -4.06
N TYR A 377 -5.06 -19.26 -4.84
CA TYR A 377 -5.67 -18.41 -5.89
C TYR A 377 -6.14 -19.23 -7.11
N THR A 378 -5.77 -20.49 -7.19
CA THR A 378 -6.02 -21.36 -8.35
C THR A 378 -6.75 -22.63 -7.92
N HIS A 379 -7.72 -23.10 -8.71
CA HIS A 379 -8.38 -24.39 -8.49
C HIS A 379 -7.56 -25.60 -9.02
N ALA A 380 -6.47 -25.35 -9.76
CA ALA A 380 -5.57 -26.35 -10.33
C ALA A 380 -4.18 -25.75 -10.57
N HIS A 381 -3.13 -26.59 -10.56
CA HIS A 381 -1.76 -26.18 -10.90
C HIS A 381 -1.73 -25.39 -12.21
N VAL A 382 -1.25 -24.14 -12.15
CA VAL A 382 -0.83 -23.42 -13.36
C VAL A 382 0.43 -24.12 -13.85
N GLU A 383 0.29 -24.97 -14.86
CA GLU A 383 1.44 -25.56 -15.53
C GLU A 383 2.32 -24.43 -16.09
N ASN A 384 3.57 -24.36 -15.62
CA ASN A 384 4.64 -23.54 -16.17
C ASN A 384 5.07 -24.07 -17.55
N THR A 385 4.15 -24.20 -18.50
CA THR A 385 4.46 -24.62 -19.87
C THR A 385 4.65 -23.37 -20.72
N PRO A 386 5.87 -23.08 -21.21
CA PRO A 386 6.03 -22.12 -22.28
C PRO A 386 5.18 -22.59 -23.46
N ALA A 387 4.31 -21.72 -23.97
CA ALA A 387 3.60 -22.01 -25.21
C ALA A 387 4.62 -22.45 -26.29
N PRO A 388 4.34 -23.50 -27.08
CA PRO A 388 5.29 -23.99 -28.07
C PRO A 388 5.58 -22.88 -29.07
N ALA A 389 6.87 -22.71 -29.39
CA ALA A 389 7.36 -21.72 -30.33
C ALA A 389 6.53 -21.75 -31.64
N PRO A 390 6.00 -20.60 -32.10
CA PRO A 390 5.28 -20.57 -33.37
C PRO A 390 6.21 -21.00 -34.51
N GLY A 391 5.77 -22.03 -35.23
CA GLY A 391 6.43 -22.51 -36.43
C GLY A 391 6.56 -21.40 -37.48
N ILE A 392 7.68 -21.45 -38.19
CA ILE A 392 8.05 -20.54 -39.28
C ILE A 392 6.95 -20.51 -40.35
N ALA A 393 6.34 -19.35 -40.55
CA ALA A 393 5.61 -18.99 -41.76
C ALA A 393 5.95 -17.52 -42.15
N PRO A 394 5.98 -17.20 -43.46
CA PRO A 394 6.81 -16.13 -43.98
C PRO A 394 6.21 -14.73 -43.84
N SER A 395 7.13 -13.79 -43.69
CA SER A 395 6.97 -12.34 -43.52
C SER A 395 6.13 -11.62 -44.57
N THR A 396 5.26 -10.73 -44.11
CA THR A 396 4.84 -9.51 -44.82
C THR A 396 4.86 -8.32 -43.86
N PRO A 397 5.16 -7.10 -44.35
CA PRO A 397 5.87 -6.08 -43.58
C PRO A 397 4.98 -5.21 -42.68
N SER A 398 5.49 -4.90 -41.50
CA SER A 398 4.95 -3.88 -40.60
C SER A 398 5.16 -2.45 -41.16
N PRO A 399 4.22 -1.50 -40.96
CA PRO A 399 4.47 -0.07 -41.11
C PRO A 399 5.42 0.43 -40.00
N PRO A 400 6.09 1.59 -40.19
CA PRO A 400 7.33 1.91 -39.50
C PRO A 400 7.15 2.23 -38.00
N GLN A 401 8.02 1.62 -37.19
CA GLN A 401 8.29 2.05 -35.82
C GLN A 401 8.94 3.44 -35.83
N GLY A 402 8.37 4.34 -35.03
CA GLY A 402 9.00 5.58 -34.59
C GLY A 402 8.43 5.93 -33.22
N GLY A 403 9.25 5.81 -32.17
CA GLY A 403 8.90 6.14 -30.79
C GLY A 403 9.73 5.35 -29.79
N GLU A 404 10.77 6.01 -29.28
CA GLU A 404 11.84 5.53 -28.38
C GLU A 404 11.36 4.75 -27.14
N THR A 405 11.99 3.60 -26.88
CA THR A 405 11.96 2.91 -25.58
C THR A 405 12.88 3.65 -24.59
N ALA A 406 12.32 4.22 -23.52
CA ALA A 406 13.09 4.80 -22.43
C ALA A 406 13.65 3.71 -21.51
N ALA A 407 14.97 3.73 -21.25
CA ALA A 407 15.65 2.85 -20.30
C ALA A 407 15.16 3.09 -18.86
N THR A 408 14.83 2.02 -18.12
CA THR A 408 14.49 2.03 -16.69
C THR A 408 15.75 2.30 -15.85
N GLY A 409 15.85 3.48 -15.23
CA GLY A 409 16.99 3.84 -14.38
C GLY A 409 16.77 3.57 -12.88
N THR A 410 17.85 3.48 -12.12
CA THR A 410 17.87 3.47 -10.63
C THR A 410 18.09 4.88 -10.09
N SER A 411 17.57 5.19 -8.90
CA SER A 411 17.74 6.50 -8.26
C SER A 411 18.11 6.38 -6.79
N GLY A 412 18.95 7.28 -6.29
CA GLY A 412 19.37 7.33 -4.89
C GLY A 412 19.93 8.69 -4.50
N THR A 413 20.58 8.72 -3.33
CA THR A 413 21.30 9.89 -2.82
C THR A 413 22.79 9.59 -2.80
N GLY A 414 23.61 10.59 -3.07
CA GLY A 414 25.00 10.61 -2.66
C GLY A 414 25.32 11.89 -1.91
N PHE A 415 26.51 11.99 -1.36
CA PHE A 415 26.97 13.20 -0.69
C PHE A 415 28.46 13.44 -0.93
N PHE A 416 28.87 14.71 -0.91
CA PHE A 416 30.25 15.09 -1.16
C PHE A 416 31.17 14.66 -0.03
N VAL A 417 32.18 13.86 -0.37
CA VAL A 417 33.30 13.49 0.53
C VAL A 417 34.58 14.25 0.20
N SER A 418 34.63 14.85 -0.98
CA SER A 418 35.67 15.81 -1.41
C SER A 418 35.05 16.87 -2.34
N GLY A 419 35.86 17.82 -2.83
CA GLY A 419 35.36 18.92 -3.66
C GLY A 419 34.75 18.51 -5.00
N ASP A 420 35.00 17.28 -5.48
CA ASP A 420 34.53 16.76 -6.77
C ASP A 420 34.13 15.27 -6.76
N GLN A 421 34.02 14.66 -5.57
CA GLN A 421 33.65 13.25 -5.42
C GLN A 421 32.46 13.10 -4.47
N LEU A 422 31.46 12.38 -4.96
CA LEU A 422 30.30 11.92 -4.21
C LEU A 422 30.52 10.48 -3.76
N LEU A 423 30.05 10.18 -2.57
CA LEU A 423 29.90 8.82 -2.07
C LEU A 423 28.41 8.44 -2.09
N THR A 424 28.13 7.20 -2.46
CA THR A 424 26.77 6.63 -2.51
C THR A 424 26.84 5.11 -2.33
N ASN A 425 25.71 4.41 -2.43
CA ASN A 425 25.70 2.96 -2.44
C ASN A 425 26.07 2.38 -3.81
N ALA A 426 26.70 1.20 -3.82
CA ALA A 426 27.08 0.52 -5.06
C ALA A 426 25.85 0.13 -5.89
N HIS A 427 24.77 -0.28 -5.25
CA HIS A 427 23.54 -0.66 -5.96
C HIS A 427 22.84 0.54 -6.64
N VAL A 428 23.03 1.77 -6.14
CA VAL A 428 22.45 2.98 -6.75
C VAL A 428 23.04 3.21 -8.14
N VAL A 429 24.30 2.86 -8.35
CA VAL A 429 25.05 3.05 -9.61
C VAL A 429 25.28 1.73 -10.36
N LYS A 430 24.53 0.68 -10.04
CA LYS A 430 24.68 -0.66 -10.64
C LYS A 430 24.40 -0.58 -12.15
N GLY A 431 25.33 -1.08 -12.95
CA GLY A 431 25.19 -1.12 -14.41
C GLY A 431 25.45 0.20 -15.14
N CYS A 432 25.80 1.28 -14.43
CA CYS A 432 26.12 2.58 -15.02
C CYS A 432 27.57 2.96 -14.80
N ASP A 433 28.33 3.24 -15.86
CA ASP A 433 29.65 3.87 -15.75
C ASP A 433 29.56 5.40 -15.63
N ASP A 434 28.47 5.98 -16.14
CA ASP A 434 28.10 7.38 -16.00
C ASP A 434 26.69 7.49 -15.38
N VAL A 435 26.50 8.48 -14.52
CA VAL A 435 25.25 8.76 -13.81
C VAL A 435 24.88 10.23 -13.97
N ASP A 436 23.59 10.52 -13.86
CA ASP A 436 23.07 11.88 -13.80
C ASP A 436 22.99 12.34 -12.35
N THR A 437 23.48 13.54 -12.06
CA THR A 437 23.37 14.18 -10.75
C THR A 437 22.74 15.55 -10.86
N SER A 438 22.30 16.13 -9.74
CA SER A 438 21.72 17.49 -9.73
C SER A 438 22.31 18.33 -8.59
N ILE A 439 23.24 19.22 -8.93
CA ILE A 439 23.98 20.04 -7.98
C ILE A 439 23.47 21.49 -8.11
N GLY A 440 22.93 22.05 -7.03
CA GLY A 440 22.33 23.40 -7.05
C GLY A 440 21.16 23.54 -8.04
N GLY A 441 20.46 22.44 -8.34
CA GLY A 441 19.39 22.39 -9.33
C GLY A 441 19.85 22.23 -10.79
N ILE A 442 21.17 22.19 -11.04
CA ILE A 442 21.75 22.01 -12.37
C ILE A 442 22.11 20.54 -12.57
N ARG A 443 21.70 19.97 -13.71
CA ARG A 443 22.10 18.61 -14.09
C ARG A 443 23.60 18.56 -14.35
N SER A 444 24.30 17.68 -13.65
CA SER A 444 25.73 17.47 -13.76
C SER A 444 26.01 15.98 -14.00
N PRO A 445 26.67 15.60 -15.10
CA PRO A 445 27.07 14.22 -15.30
C PRO A 445 28.15 13.81 -14.29
N GLY A 446 28.07 12.59 -13.79
CA GLY A 446 29.02 11.98 -12.88
C GLY A 446 29.57 10.68 -13.44
N LYS A 447 30.86 10.41 -13.21
CA LYS A 447 31.53 9.17 -13.64
C LYS A 447 31.79 8.28 -12.43
N VAL A 448 31.41 7.01 -12.49
CA VAL A 448 31.68 6.07 -11.40
C VAL A 448 33.17 5.69 -11.41
N MET A 449 33.86 5.90 -10.29
CA MET A 449 35.31 5.71 -10.17
C MET A 449 35.70 4.44 -9.46
N ALA A 450 34.95 4.07 -8.42
CA ALA A 450 35.20 2.89 -7.63
C ALA A 450 33.87 2.32 -7.13
N ARG A 451 33.81 1.00 -6.99
CA ARG A 451 32.69 0.27 -6.41
C ARG A 451 33.23 -0.80 -5.47
N ASP A 452 32.63 -0.92 -4.31
CA ASP A 452 32.77 -2.03 -3.39
C ASP A 452 31.39 -2.65 -3.22
N SER A 453 31.12 -3.70 -4.00
CA SER A 453 29.83 -4.40 -3.95
C SER A 453 29.63 -5.20 -2.66
N ILE A 454 30.71 -5.53 -1.93
CA ILE A 454 30.63 -6.30 -0.68
C ILE A 454 30.08 -5.41 0.43
N ASN A 455 30.55 -4.17 0.50
CA ASN A 455 30.11 -3.19 1.51
C ASN A 455 29.05 -2.21 0.98
N ASP A 456 28.59 -2.41 -0.26
CA ASP A 456 27.61 -1.57 -0.96
C ASP A 456 28.00 -0.08 -0.99
N LEU A 457 29.23 0.22 -1.41
CA LEU A 457 29.76 1.58 -1.52
C LEU A 457 30.24 1.90 -2.94
N ALA A 458 30.04 3.13 -3.40
CA ALA A 458 30.59 3.60 -4.66
C ALA A 458 30.97 5.08 -4.64
N VAL A 459 32.05 5.41 -5.36
CA VAL A 459 32.51 6.79 -5.57
C VAL A 459 32.13 7.25 -6.96
N VAL A 460 31.50 8.43 -7.05
CA VAL A 460 31.17 9.10 -8.30
C VAL A 460 31.91 10.42 -8.39
N LYS A 461 32.67 10.65 -9.46
CA LYS A 461 33.33 11.92 -9.75
C LYS A 461 32.41 12.83 -10.52
N VAL A 462 32.21 14.06 -10.05
CA VAL A 462 31.35 15.08 -10.67
C VAL A 462 32.11 16.38 -10.85
N ALA A 463 31.68 17.23 -11.79
CA ALA A 463 32.18 18.60 -11.85
C ALA A 463 31.41 19.47 -10.84
N SER A 464 32.11 20.01 -9.84
CA SER A 464 31.54 20.92 -8.85
C SER A 464 32.52 22.04 -8.47
N ALA A 465 31.98 23.22 -8.17
CA ALA A 465 32.73 24.36 -7.65
C ALA A 465 32.12 24.78 -6.31
N GLY A 466 32.90 24.69 -5.23
CA GLY A 466 32.48 25.16 -3.90
C GLY A 466 31.41 24.29 -3.21
N ALA A 467 31.36 22.99 -3.49
CA ALA A 467 30.48 22.07 -2.79
C ALA A 467 30.82 21.99 -1.30
N ALA A 468 29.80 21.94 -0.45
CA ALA A 468 30.00 21.61 0.96
C ALA A 468 30.39 20.14 1.08
N VAL A 469 31.42 19.85 1.89
CA VAL A 469 31.97 18.49 2.05
C VAL A 469 31.60 17.94 3.43
N ALA A 470 31.30 16.64 3.47
CA ALA A 470 31.03 15.90 4.69
C ALA A 470 32.27 15.78 5.58
N GLN A 471 32.04 15.82 6.89
CA GLN A 471 33.02 15.44 7.91
C GLN A 471 32.71 14.01 8.35
N LEU A 472 33.61 13.06 8.13
CA LEU A 472 33.41 11.68 8.57
C LEU A 472 33.82 11.52 10.04
N ARG A 473 33.08 10.67 10.75
CA ARG A 473 33.40 10.27 12.12
C ARG A 473 33.22 8.77 12.26
N GLY A 474 34.32 8.01 12.17
CA GLY A 474 34.32 6.54 12.22
C GLY A 474 33.71 5.91 13.49
N GLY A 475 33.52 6.67 14.58
CA GLY A 475 32.91 6.19 15.82
C GLY A 475 31.46 6.66 15.99
N ALA A 476 30.60 5.80 16.52
CA ALA A 476 29.28 6.16 17.05
C ALA A 476 28.94 5.27 18.26
N ARG A 477 27.92 5.66 19.03
CA ARG A 477 27.50 4.93 20.23
C ARG A 477 26.06 4.44 20.13
N LEU A 478 25.75 3.36 20.84
CA LEU A 478 24.39 2.89 21.02
C LEU A 478 23.54 4.00 21.66
N GLY A 479 22.33 4.20 21.15
CA GLY A 479 21.40 5.24 21.60
C GLY A 479 21.77 6.65 21.14
N GLU A 480 22.82 6.82 20.33
CA GLU A 480 23.19 8.13 19.82
C GLU A 480 22.16 8.64 18.81
N ASP A 481 21.80 9.92 18.96
CA ASP A 481 20.88 10.61 18.06
C ASP A 481 21.49 10.80 16.68
N ILE A 482 20.71 10.46 15.68
CA ILE A 482 21.10 10.56 14.28
C ILE A 482 20.01 11.22 13.44
N ALA A 483 20.40 11.68 12.26
CA ALA A 483 19.47 12.10 11.23
C ALA A 483 19.89 11.53 9.87
N VAL A 484 18.91 11.33 9.00
CA VAL A 484 19.09 10.87 7.63
C VAL A 484 18.64 11.96 6.70
N PHE A 485 19.41 12.20 5.63
CA PHE A 485 18.99 13.05 4.53
C PHE A 485 19.04 12.30 3.20
N GLY A 486 18.03 12.49 2.36
CA GLY A 486 17.98 11.86 1.05
C GLY A 486 16.97 12.47 0.09
N PHE A 487 16.89 11.94 -1.12
CA PHE A 487 15.97 12.39 -2.17
C PHE A 487 15.01 11.26 -2.57
N PRO A 488 13.99 10.96 -1.73
CA PRO A 488 12.97 10.00 -2.10
C PRO A 488 12.12 10.53 -3.27
N LEU A 489 11.92 9.71 -4.30
CA LEU A 489 10.92 9.91 -5.36
C LEU A 489 10.93 11.31 -6.02
N ARG A 490 12.07 11.73 -6.60
CA ARG A 490 12.14 13.00 -7.36
C ARG A 490 11.10 13.03 -8.49
N GLY A 491 10.26 14.05 -8.49
CA GLY A 491 9.15 14.23 -9.45
C GLY A 491 7.77 13.80 -8.93
N ILE A 492 7.72 13.08 -7.80
CA ILE A 492 6.48 12.70 -7.09
C ILE A 492 6.43 13.34 -5.69
N LEU A 493 7.58 13.48 -5.02
CA LEU A 493 7.74 14.16 -3.72
C LEU A 493 8.55 15.47 -3.83
N ALA A 494 8.87 16.09 -2.70
CA ALA A 494 9.59 17.36 -2.63
C ALA A 494 10.98 17.29 -3.30
N SER A 495 11.22 18.17 -4.27
CA SER A 495 12.50 18.27 -5.00
C SER A 495 13.68 18.70 -4.11
N SER A 496 13.40 19.20 -2.91
CA SER A 496 14.36 19.67 -1.91
C SER A 496 15.00 18.55 -1.07
N GLY A 497 14.53 17.31 -1.17
CA GLY A 497 14.97 16.20 -0.32
C GLY A 497 14.18 16.09 0.99
N ASN A 498 14.41 15.00 1.71
CA ASN A 498 13.73 14.60 2.93
C ASN A 498 14.75 14.48 4.09
N PHE A 499 14.33 14.87 5.29
CA PHE A 499 15.15 14.81 6.50
C PHE A 499 14.37 14.09 7.60
N THR A 500 14.93 13.00 8.13
CA THR A 500 14.33 12.19 9.21
C THR A 500 15.29 12.06 10.38
N ARG A 501 14.76 11.92 11.60
CA ARG A 501 15.56 11.76 12.83
C ARG A 501 15.26 10.44 13.50
N GLY A 502 16.22 9.95 14.27
CA GLY A 502 16.11 8.74 15.07
C GLY A 502 17.36 8.54 15.93
N THR A 503 17.63 7.30 16.31
CA THR A 503 18.78 6.89 17.11
C THR A 503 19.43 5.64 16.54
N ILE A 504 20.67 5.38 16.92
CA ILE A 504 21.32 4.07 16.71
C ILE A 504 20.73 3.07 17.72
N THR A 505 19.97 2.10 17.23
CA THR A 505 19.28 1.09 18.06
C THR A 505 20.10 -0.18 18.25
N ALA A 506 21.06 -0.47 17.36
CA ALA A 506 22.04 -1.54 17.53
C ALA A 506 23.39 -1.20 16.87
N MET A 507 24.47 -1.74 17.43
CA MET A 507 25.84 -1.53 16.95
C MET A 507 26.29 -2.57 15.90
N ALA A 508 25.39 -3.44 15.45
CA ALA A 508 25.60 -4.43 14.40
C ALA A 508 24.33 -4.55 13.56
N GLY A 509 24.48 -5.03 12.33
CA GLY A 509 23.37 -5.36 11.44
C GLY A 509 22.85 -6.79 11.65
N LEU A 510 22.10 -7.28 10.65
CA LEU A 510 21.62 -8.65 10.61
C LEU A 510 22.74 -9.68 10.84
N GLY A 511 22.47 -10.70 11.66
CA GLY A 511 23.43 -11.77 11.93
C GLY A 511 24.70 -11.30 12.63
N ASP A 512 24.61 -10.27 13.48
CA ASP A 512 25.73 -9.60 14.15
C ASP A 512 26.78 -9.03 13.17
N ASP A 513 26.35 -8.62 11.97
CA ASP A 513 27.25 -8.00 10.99
C ASP A 513 27.77 -6.65 11.50
N SER A 514 29.01 -6.68 11.99
CA SER A 514 29.72 -5.53 12.57
C SER A 514 29.92 -4.35 11.60
N ARG A 515 29.64 -4.49 10.31
CA ARG A 515 29.77 -3.43 9.30
C ARG A 515 28.63 -2.41 9.36
N TYR A 516 27.52 -2.75 10.00
CA TYR A 516 26.30 -1.93 10.00
C TYR A 516 25.93 -1.40 11.39
N PHE A 517 25.19 -0.30 11.41
CA PHE A 517 24.31 0.10 12.50
C PHE A 517 22.88 -0.30 12.18
N GLN A 518 22.10 -0.64 13.21
CA GLN A 518 20.65 -0.55 13.14
C GLN A 518 20.21 0.83 13.63
N ILE A 519 19.25 1.44 12.94
CA ILE A 519 18.75 2.79 13.24
C ILE A 519 17.22 2.81 13.26
N SER A 520 16.66 3.70 14.07
CA SER A 520 15.21 3.95 14.14
C SER A 520 14.73 5.06 13.20
N ALA A 521 15.63 5.84 12.60
CA ALA A 521 15.25 6.89 11.66
C ALA A 521 14.52 6.29 10.45
N PRO A 522 13.33 6.81 10.07
CA PRO A 522 12.63 6.33 8.89
C PRO A 522 13.48 6.48 7.61
N VAL A 523 13.56 5.41 6.82
CA VAL A 523 14.29 5.35 5.54
C VAL A 523 13.31 4.92 4.44
N GLN A 524 13.39 5.56 3.27
CA GLN A 524 12.56 5.26 2.10
C GLN A 524 13.43 5.04 0.86
N PRO A 525 12.91 4.38 -0.20
CA PRO A 525 13.58 4.34 -1.50
C PRO A 525 13.98 5.75 -1.97
N GLY A 526 15.27 5.91 -2.32
CA GLY A 526 15.88 7.21 -2.64
C GLY A 526 16.73 7.83 -1.53
N ASN A 527 16.56 7.41 -0.26
CA ASN A 527 17.49 7.75 0.82
C ASN A 527 18.78 6.93 0.78
N SER A 528 18.79 5.82 0.03
CA SER A 528 19.97 4.97 -0.12
C SER A 528 21.16 5.74 -0.68
N GLY A 529 22.30 5.58 -0.02
CA GLY A 529 23.55 6.29 -0.30
C GLY A 529 23.61 7.68 0.34
N GLY A 530 22.54 8.11 1.02
CA GLY A 530 22.49 9.36 1.77
C GLY A 530 23.25 9.30 3.10
N PRO A 531 23.65 10.46 3.64
CA PRO A 531 24.42 10.53 4.88
C PRO A 531 23.55 10.23 6.10
N LEU A 532 24.08 9.43 7.02
CA LEU A 532 23.62 9.32 8.40
C LEU A 532 24.48 10.26 9.27
N VAL A 533 23.89 11.34 9.79
CA VAL A 533 24.62 12.38 10.54
C VAL A 533 24.32 12.35 12.02
N ASP A 534 25.31 12.66 12.86
CA ASP A 534 25.11 12.94 14.30
C ASP A 534 24.55 14.36 14.54
N ARG A 535 24.27 14.72 15.79
CA ARG A 535 23.76 16.06 16.14
C ARG A 535 24.71 17.22 15.82
N ASN A 536 25.96 16.92 15.49
CA ASN A 536 26.98 17.90 15.14
C ASN A 536 27.13 18.05 13.61
N GLY A 537 26.38 17.25 12.83
CA GLY A 537 26.47 17.23 11.38
C GLY A 537 27.65 16.41 10.84
N ASN A 538 28.31 15.61 11.68
CA ASN A 538 29.31 14.65 11.20
C ASN A 538 28.61 13.40 10.66
N VAL A 539 29.08 12.89 9.54
CA VAL A 539 28.59 11.65 8.94
C VAL A 539 29.19 10.48 9.70
N VAL A 540 28.33 9.73 10.39
CA VAL A 540 28.68 8.53 11.15
C VAL A 540 28.42 7.25 10.38
N GLY A 541 27.67 7.32 9.29
CA GLY A 541 27.42 6.20 8.41
C GLY A 541 26.69 6.57 7.12
N ILE A 542 26.33 5.55 6.34
CA ILE A 542 25.66 5.70 5.05
C ILE A 542 24.44 4.82 5.03
N VAL A 543 23.30 5.42 4.72
CA VAL A 543 22.01 4.75 4.78
C VAL A 543 21.88 3.73 3.67
N VAL A 544 21.40 2.53 4.02
CA VAL A 544 21.08 1.46 3.10
C VAL A 544 19.58 1.20 3.18
N SER A 545 18.83 1.59 2.14
CA SER A 545 17.37 1.36 2.09
C SER A 545 17.01 -0.09 1.73
N LYS A 546 18.00 -0.94 1.46
CA LYS A 546 17.87 -2.37 1.13
C LYS A 546 18.73 -3.22 2.07
N ILE A 547 18.25 -3.43 3.28
CA ILE A 547 18.54 -4.67 3.99
C ILE A 547 17.19 -5.35 4.13
N ASP A 548 17.07 -6.56 3.57
CA ASP A 548 15.85 -7.33 3.40
C ASP A 548 14.98 -7.34 4.67
N ALA A 549 13.96 -6.48 4.71
CA ALA A 549 12.87 -6.58 5.69
C ALA A 549 12.19 -7.96 5.62
N LEU A 550 12.20 -8.58 4.44
CA LEU A 550 11.77 -9.96 4.19
C LEU A 550 12.67 -11.02 4.84
N LYS A 551 13.98 -10.79 4.97
CA LYS A 551 14.88 -11.71 5.71
C LYS A 551 14.61 -11.66 7.19
N LEU A 552 14.33 -10.48 7.77
CA LEU A 552 13.89 -10.38 9.16
C LEU A 552 12.55 -11.08 9.35
N ALA A 553 11.56 -10.80 8.50
CA ALA A 553 10.25 -11.44 8.55
C ALA A 553 10.33 -12.98 8.45
N SER A 554 11.26 -13.51 7.65
CA SER A 554 11.50 -14.96 7.52
C SER A 554 12.21 -15.62 8.73
N ILE A 555 12.75 -14.83 9.67
CA ILE A 555 13.47 -15.30 10.86
C ILE A 555 12.63 -15.08 12.13
N THR A 556 11.88 -13.99 12.22
CA THR A 556 11.12 -13.61 13.41
C THR A 556 9.64 -13.97 13.37
N ASP A 557 9.13 -14.51 12.24
CA ASP A 557 7.69 -14.76 11.99
C ASP A 557 6.83 -13.47 12.15
N ASP A 558 7.49 -12.30 12.06
CA ASP A 558 6.95 -10.96 12.26
C ASP A 558 7.79 -9.94 11.47
N ILE A 559 7.16 -8.94 10.84
CA ILE A 559 7.85 -7.88 10.10
C ILE A 559 8.36 -6.86 11.11
N ALA A 560 9.63 -6.95 11.48
CA ALA A 560 10.23 -6.00 12.40
C ALA A 560 10.14 -4.56 11.87
N GLN A 561 9.22 -3.78 12.43
CA GLN A 561 8.98 -2.41 12.03
C GLN A 561 10.06 -1.47 12.58
N ASN A 562 10.40 -0.42 11.83
CA ASN A 562 11.44 0.56 12.18
C ASN A 562 12.87 -0.01 12.32
N VAL A 563 13.16 -1.13 11.66
CA VAL A 563 14.51 -1.69 11.54
C VAL A 563 15.14 -1.20 10.23
N ASN A 564 15.89 -0.11 10.30
CA ASN A 564 16.67 0.40 9.17
C ASN A 564 18.16 0.24 9.44
N PHE A 565 18.99 0.30 8.40
CA PHE A 565 20.42 0.05 8.54
C PHE A 565 21.28 1.09 7.84
N ALA A 566 22.49 1.25 8.35
CA ALA A 566 23.51 2.10 7.75
C ALA A 566 24.90 1.46 7.85
N VAL A 567 25.71 1.57 6.80
CA VAL A 567 27.13 1.17 6.82
C VAL A 567 27.91 2.14 7.69
N LYS A 568 28.78 1.64 8.57
CA LYS A 568 29.57 2.48 9.49
C LYS A 568 30.60 3.33 8.75
N ALA A 569 30.80 4.56 9.22
CA ALA A 569 31.80 5.48 8.65
C ALA A 569 33.24 4.91 8.68
N SER A 570 33.60 4.03 9.63
CA SER A 570 34.93 3.40 9.64
C SER A 570 35.18 2.49 8.42
N ILE A 571 34.13 1.83 7.91
CA ILE A 571 34.18 1.03 6.67
C ILE A 571 34.32 1.97 5.47
N VAL A 572 33.60 3.10 5.51
CA VAL A 572 33.68 4.16 4.49
C VAL A 572 35.08 4.75 4.40
N GLU A 573 35.67 5.15 5.52
CA GLU A 573 37.02 5.70 5.60
C GLU A 573 38.04 4.74 4.97
N SER A 574 37.93 3.44 5.27
CA SER A 574 38.76 2.39 4.69
C SER A 574 38.59 2.27 3.17
N PHE A 575 37.35 2.31 2.68
CA PHE A 575 37.05 2.27 1.25
C PHE A 575 37.54 3.50 0.49
N LEU A 576 37.36 4.70 1.06
CA LEU A 576 37.83 5.96 0.46
C LEU A 576 39.36 5.99 0.40
N GLN A 577 40.04 5.54 1.45
CA GLN A 577 41.49 5.41 1.48
C GLN A 577 41.99 4.43 0.40
N ALA A 578 41.36 3.25 0.29
CA ALA A 578 41.69 2.26 -0.74
C ALA A 578 41.44 2.78 -2.17
N SER A 579 40.46 3.66 -2.33
CA SER A 579 40.10 4.28 -3.62
C SER A 579 40.93 5.54 -3.94
N GLY A 580 41.87 5.93 -3.08
CA GLY A 580 42.68 7.14 -3.25
C GLY A 580 41.89 8.45 -3.16
N VAL A 581 40.74 8.43 -2.48
CA VAL A 581 39.87 9.59 -2.26
C VAL A 581 40.30 10.30 -0.98
N GLN A 582 40.52 11.61 -1.08
CA GLN A 582 40.74 12.45 0.10
C GLN A 582 39.40 12.74 0.79
N PHE A 583 39.37 12.63 2.11
CA PHE A 583 38.22 12.95 2.94
C PHE A 583 38.68 13.64 4.22
N SER A 584 37.76 14.28 4.93
CA SER A 584 38.02 14.93 6.20
C SER A 584 37.44 14.10 7.34
N SER A 585 38.28 13.80 8.34
CA SER A 585 37.96 12.94 9.49
C SER A 585 38.09 13.68 10.83
N ASP A 586 38.09 15.01 10.80
CA ASP A 586 38.15 15.86 11.99
C ASP A 586 36.72 16.22 12.41
N PRO A 587 36.12 15.51 13.40
CA PRO A 587 34.73 15.74 13.75
C PRO A 587 34.52 17.12 14.37
N VAL A 588 33.44 17.76 13.96
CA VAL A 588 32.94 18.99 14.55
C VAL A 588 32.30 18.65 15.90
N HIS A 589 32.64 19.41 16.95
CA HIS A 589 32.15 19.19 18.31
C HIS A 589 31.03 20.14 18.75
N GLN A 590 30.54 20.98 17.82
CA GLN A 590 29.41 21.88 18.07
C GLN A 590 28.09 21.21 17.70
N GLU A 591 27.15 21.15 18.63
CA GLU A 591 25.80 20.64 18.40
C GLU A 591 25.00 21.66 17.58
N LEU A 592 24.25 21.19 16.59
CA LEU A 592 23.42 22.00 15.71
C LEU A 592 21.94 21.90 16.13
N ALA A 593 21.20 23.00 15.95
CA ALA A 593 19.74 22.94 16.02
C ALA A 593 19.21 22.02 14.89
N PRO A 594 18.05 21.37 15.06
CA PRO A 594 17.52 20.43 14.06
C PRO A 594 17.41 21.01 12.65
N GLU A 595 17.02 22.28 12.51
CA GLU A 595 16.92 23.02 11.26
C GLU A 595 18.30 23.27 10.61
N ASP A 596 19.32 23.58 11.41
CA ASP A 596 20.68 23.79 10.94
C ASP A 596 21.34 22.46 10.55
N LEU A 597 21.02 21.38 11.28
CA LEU A 597 21.45 20.03 10.97
C LEU A 597 20.84 19.56 9.63
N ALA A 598 19.56 19.83 9.41
CA ALA A 598 18.89 19.56 8.14
C ALA A 598 19.52 20.35 6.99
N ALA A 599 19.77 21.65 7.18
CA ALA A 599 20.42 22.50 6.18
C ALA A 599 21.85 22.01 5.86
N LYS A 600 22.60 21.60 6.87
CA LYS A 600 23.94 21.03 6.72
C LYS A 600 23.91 19.72 5.93
N ALA A 601 23.05 18.78 6.31
CA ALA A 601 22.89 17.49 5.63
C ALA A 601 22.41 17.65 4.18
N GLN A 602 21.51 18.62 3.94
CA GLN A 602 21.09 18.98 2.59
C GLN A 602 22.24 19.55 1.75
N SER A 603 23.05 20.44 2.32
CA SER A 603 24.12 21.14 1.58
C SER A 603 25.21 20.22 1.02
N ILE A 604 25.40 19.05 1.64
CA ILE A 604 26.38 18.04 1.21
C ILE A 604 25.77 16.98 0.30
N SER A 605 24.44 16.88 0.22
CA SER A 605 23.73 15.78 -0.44
C SER A 605 23.30 16.14 -1.86
N VAL A 606 23.40 15.16 -2.75
CA VAL A 606 23.10 15.26 -4.17
C VAL A 606 22.30 14.03 -4.62
N PRO A 607 21.21 14.18 -5.37
CA PRO A 607 20.51 13.04 -5.95
C PRO A 607 21.30 12.47 -7.12
N ILE A 608 21.25 11.15 -7.25
CA ILE A 608 21.92 10.38 -8.29
C ILE A 608 20.88 9.55 -9.04
N GLU A 609 20.91 9.60 -10.36
CA GLU A 609 20.14 8.75 -11.27
C GLU A 609 21.09 7.97 -12.17
N CYS A 610 20.96 6.66 -12.19
CA CYS A 610 21.70 5.78 -13.09
C CYS A 610 20.75 5.26 -14.16
N ARG A 611 21.07 5.49 -15.43
CA ARG A 611 20.34 4.95 -16.58
C ARG A 611 21.29 4.09 -17.40
N PRO A 612 21.28 2.76 -17.20
CA PRO A 612 22.18 1.88 -17.93
C PRO A 612 21.96 2.02 -19.44
N PRO A 613 23.03 1.96 -20.27
CA PRO A 613 22.86 1.95 -21.71
C PRO A 613 21.99 0.76 -22.14
N ILE A 614 21.06 1.01 -23.07
CA ILE A 614 20.19 -0.01 -23.65
C ILE A 614 21.10 -1.01 -24.38
N GLN A 615 21.17 -2.25 -23.89
CA GLN A 615 21.88 -3.35 -24.56
C GLN A 615 21.06 -3.94 -25.70
#